data_AF-A0A351HE99-F1
#
_entry.id   AF-A0A351HE99-F1
#
_cell.length_a   1.000
_cell.length_b   1.000
_cell.length_c   1.000
_cell.angle_alpha   90.00
_cell.angle_beta   90.00
_cell.angle_gamma   90.00
#
_symmetry.space_group_name_H-M   'P 1'
#
loop_
_entity.id
_entity.type
_entity.pdbx_description
1 polymer ?
#
loop_
_entity_poly.entity_id
_entity_poly.type
_entity_poly.pdbx_seq_one_letter_code
_entity_poly.pdbx_strand_id
1 'polypeptide(L)'
;MLRFKLKSCAHFLLTGILLLPLSTSAKSSAHKEQVNLSILKQEDALVPYMTAAQRADFYKLVTDIKSAESDLRSGHNLVKTKPSKLDPGRDLKPTIERGQQLIVQSEAAIERYQVKLVQLLQGVNSQKSHQQMIDLAQYDYTLETAGFNEALPGLCRSLLEACWERGYETLFFDGVFIQNGEGTQRAEAGIRNLAYDTLVEIDGSNFSITVPINFKLKPETRGKDGDDFTYENAAIFEQDQKALLAIELIAPTGSTTVLLSIRAIDLKTHTIAAHELIKINDLATILNLQAEGLEDGIAKHVQFRDPSQTIDVFAALNPPYIFELSDKATTGEAAALITYTLVKQSGLKIVDSAFIKRSYGKVLEQFDAWVGQANASLTVEAADAAGVYQVNAQANDSDRTLSIGTLTLSHSNPAALAGDQ
;
A
#
# COMPACT_ATOMS: atom_id res chain seq x y z
N MET A 1 25.34 44.12 -34.60
CA MET A 1 25.99 44.26 -33.27
C MET A 1 26.53 42.89 -32.91
N LEU A 2 27.84 42.67 -33.11
CA LEU A 2 28.88 42.56 -32.06
C LEU A 2 28.59 41.41 -31.05
N ARG A 3 29.47 40.46 -30.71
CA ARG A 3 30.91 40.14 -30.95
C ARG A 3 31.13 38.71 -30.38
N PHE A 4 31.83 37.79 -31.07
CA PHE A 4 33.22 37.31 -30.78
C PHE A 4 33.47 36.83 -29.32
N LYS A 5 34.07 35.66 -29.00
CA LYS A 5 35.27 34.99 -29.56
C LYS A 5 35.37 33.49 -29.20
N LEU A 6 35.82 32.69 -30.17
CA LEU A 6 36.73 31.55 -29.96
C LEU A 6 38.20 32.04 -29.98
N LYS A 7 39.05 31.48 -29.10
CA LYS A 7 40.52 31.30 -29.20
C LYS A 7 40.84 30.06 -28.33
N SER A 8 41.28 28.90 -28.83
CA SER A 8 42.58 28.54 -29.47
C SER A 8 43.76 28.83 -28.52
N CYS A 9 44.68 27.93 -28.16
CA CYS A 9 45.47 26.91 -28.90
C CYS A 9 46.01 25.89 -27.86
N ALA A 10 46.14 24.57 -28.14
CA ALA A 10 47.35 23.90 -28.66
C ALA A 10 48.64 24.21 -27.85
N HIS A 11 49.49 23.28 -27.38
CA HIS A 11 49.83 21.92 -27.82
C HIS A 11 50.79 21.30 -26.77
N PHE A 12 50.84 19.95 -26.75
CA PHE A 12 52.01 19.08 -26.48
C PHE A 12 52.39 18.51 -25.09
N LEU A 13 52.43 17.16 -25.11
CA LEU A 13 53.29 16.15 -24.44
C LEU A 13 53.17 15.98 -22.91
N LEU A 14 52.63 14.86 -22.41
CA LEU A 14 53.15 13.46 -22.41
C LEU A 14 54.19 13.21 -21.30
N THR A 15 53.69 12.82 -20.13
CA THR A 15 54.30 11.95 -19.11
C THR A 15 53.09 11.43 -18.30
N GLY A 16 52.72 10.15 -18.27
CA GLY A 16 53.55 8.97 -18.10
C GLY A 16 53.70 8.68 -16.60
N ILE A 17 52.67 8.07 -15.99
CA ILE A 17 52.61 7.24 -14.74
C ILE A 17 51.12 6.80 -14.70
N LEU A 18 50.66 5.65 -15.23
CA LEU A 18 50.97 4.27 -14.82
C LEU A 18 50.96 4.10 -13.29
N LEU A 19 49.78 4.25 -12.69
CA LEU A 19 49.42 3.55 -11.45
C LEU A 19 48.55 2.34 -11.82
N LEU A 20 49.20 1.32 -12.38
CA LEU A 20 48.78 -0.06 -12.19
C LEU A 20 48.68 -0.30 -10.67
N PRO A 21 47.65 -0.97 -10.14
CA PRO A 21 47.82 -1.67 -8.88
C PRO A 21 48.84 -2.78 -9.15
N LEU A 22 50.08 -2.49 -8.76
CA LEU A 22 51.15 -3.48 -8.62
C LEU A 22 50.57 -4.67 -7.86
N SER A 23 50.64 -5.84 -8.50
CA SER A 23 50.51 -7.14 -7.87
C SER A 23 51.65 -7.31 -6.87
N THR A 24 51.55 -6.65 -5.72
CA THR A 24 52.31 -7.02 -4.54
C THR A 24 51.66 -8.30 -4.03
N SER A 25 52.39 -9.39 -4.18
CA SER A 25 52.16 -10.65 -3.49
C SER A 25 52.27 -10.42 -1.98
N ALA A 26 51.22 -9.84 -1.40
CA ALA A 26 50.85 -10.11 -0.03
C ALA A 26 50.29 -11.54 -0.04
N LYS A 27 50.95 -12.44 0.68
CA LYS A 27 50.30 -13.65 1.18
C LYS A 27 49.13 -13.16 2.04
N SER A 28 47.97 -12.92 1.43
CA SER A 28 46.75 -12.88 2.19
C SER A 28 46.57 -14.30 2.71
N SER A 29 46.82 -14.49 4.00
CA SER A 29 46.00 -15.43 4.74
C SER A 29 44.58 -14.89 4.64
N ALA A 30 43.94 -15.14 3.50
CA ALA A 30 42.52 -14.99 3.33
C ALA A 30 41.93 -15.95 4.34
N HIS A 31 41.55 -15.41 5.49
CA HIS A 31 40.51 -16.00 6.28
C HIS A 31 39.33 -16.10 5.30
N LYS A 32 39.13 -17.26 4.66
CA LYS A 32 37.90 -17.57 3.93
C LYS A 32 36.82 -17.21 4.93
N GLU A 33 36.06 -16.14 4.67
CA GLU A 33 34.80 -15.93 5.37
C GLU A 33 34.04 -17.24 5.19
N GLN A 34 33.87 -17.95 6.30
CA GLN A 34 33.27 -19.26 6.28
C GLN A 34 31.85 -19.05 5.77
N VAL A 35 31.55 -19.60 4.58
CA VAL A 35 30.23 -19.45 3.95
C VAL A 35 29.17 -19.82 4.98
N ASN A 36 28.33 -18.86 5.35
CA ASN A 36 27.34 -19.06 6.39
C ASN A 36 26.24 -19.99 5.86
N LEU A 37 26.32 -21.27 6.22
CA LEU A 37 25.39 -22.30 5.79
C LEU A 37 24.02 -22.20 6.49
N SER A 38 23.81 -21.27 7.44
CA SER A 38 22.52 -21.16 8.15
C SER A 38 21.33 -20.89 7.22
N ILE A 39 21.54 -20.21 6.09
CA ILE A 39 20.49 -19.92 5.11
C ILE A 39 19.91 -21.18 4.44
N LEU A 40 20.67 -22.28 4.40
CA LEU A 40 20.17 -23.56 3.90
C LEU A 40 18.97 -24.08 4.70
N LYS A 41 18.82 -23.65 5.98
CA LYS A 41 17.65 -24.01 6.81
C LYS A 41 16.38 -23.26 6.43
N GLN A 42 16.47 -22.23 5.58
CA GLN A 42 15.35 -21.39 5.15
C GLN A 42 14.90 -21.71 3.72
N GLU A 43 15.44 -22.77 3.11
CA GLU A 43 15.19 -23.19 1.73
C GLU A 43 13.68 -23.18 1.39
N ASP A 44 12.87 -23.93 2.13
CA ASP A 44 11.42 -24.05 1.89
C ASP A 44 10.68 -22.71 1.98
N ALA A 45 11.11 -21.83 2.89
CA ALA A 45 10.52 -20.51 3.07
C ALA A 45 10.86 -19.53 1.94
N LEU A 46 11.91 -19.81 1.15
CA LEU A 46 12.38 -18.97 0.05
C LEU A 46 11.85 -19.44 -1.32
N VAL A 47 11.43 -20.70 -1.47
CA VAL A 47 10.89 -21.24 -2.73
C VAL A 47 9.75 -20.39 -3.34
N PRO A 48 8.78 -19.86 -2.56
CA PRO A 48 7.71 -19.01 -3.12
C PRO A 48 8.22 -17.74 -3.80
N TYR A 49 9.40 -17.24 -3.41
CA TYR A 49 9.99 -16.00 -3.89
C TYR A 49 10.98 -16.21 -5.06
N MET A 50 11.19 -17.46 -5.48
CA MET A 50 12.07 -17.77 -6.62
C MET A 50 11.35 -17.54 -7.95
N THR A 51 12.04 -16.88 -8.88
CA THR A 51 11.66 -16.92 -10.30
C THR A 51 11.78 -18.34 -10.85
N ALA A 52 11.14 -18.60 -12.00
CA ALA A 52 11.23 -19.91 -12.67
C ALA A 52 12.68 -20.33 -12.96
N ALA A 53 13.55 -19.40 -13.36
CA ALA A 53 14.96 -19.66 -13.63
C ALA A 53 15.73 -20.02 -12.36
N GLN A 54 15.58 -19.22 -11.28
CA GLN A 54 16.20 -19.51 -9.98
C GLN A 54 15.73 -20.84 -9.41
N ARG A 55 14.45 -21.18 -9.57
CA ARG A 55 13.90 -22.46 -9.11
C ARG A 55 14.51 -23.65 -9.88
N ALA A 56 14.77 -23.50 -11.18
CA ALA A 56 15.47 -24.51 -11.97
C ALA A 56 16.93 -24.68 -11.50
N ASP A 57 17.66 -23.58 -11.30
CA ASP A 57 19.04 -23.59 -10.79
C ASP A 57 19.13 -24.21 -9.40
N PHE A 58 18.17 -23.89 -8.54
CA PHE A 58 18.03 -24.45 -7.20
C PHE A 58 17.92 -25.98 -7.23
N TYR A 59 16.97 -26.54 -7.99
CA TYR A 59 16.80 -27.99 -8.08
C TYR A 59 18.03 -28.68 -8.69
N LYS A 60 18.69 -28.03 -9.66
CA LYS A 60 19.94 -28.52 -10.23
C LYS A 60 21.04 -28.59 -9.17
N LEU A 61 21.25 -27.53 -8.39
CA LEU A 61 22.26 -27.49 -7.33
C LEU A 61 21.98 -28.54 -6.24
N VAL A 62 20.73 -28.71 -5.83
CA VAL A 62 20.34 -29.77 -4.87
C VAL A 62 20.64 -31.16 -5.43
N THR A 63 20.40 -31.38 -6.73
CA THR A 63 20.69 -32.66 -7.40
C THR A 63 22.20 -32.90 -7.52
N ASP A 64 22.97 -31.89 -7.91
CA ASP A 64 24.42 -31.96 -8.03
C ASP A 64 25.09 -32.27 -6.68
N ILE A 65 24.61 -31.67 -5.58
CA ILE A 65 25.07 -31.98 -4.22
C ILE A 65 24.79 -33.45 -3.87
N LYS A 66 23.55 -33.93 -4.09
CA LYS A 66 23.19 -35.33 -3.82
C LYS A 66 24.02 -36.32 -4.63
N SER A 67 24.34 -35.99 -5.88
CA SER A 67 25.22 -36.80 -6.73
C SER A 67 26.63 -36.86 -6.14
N ALA A 68 27.21 -35.71 -5.77
CA ALA A 68 28.54 -35.64 -5.18
C ALA A 68 28.61 -36.37 -3.81
N GLU A 69 27.56 -36.30 -2.99
CA GLU A 69 27.46 -37.09 -1.76
C GLU A 69 27.42 -38.61 -2.04
N SER A 70 26.78 -39.03 -3.12
CA SER A 70 26.75 -40.42 -3.56
C SER A 70 28.13 -40.91 -4.03
N ASP A 71 28.83 -40.07 -4.78
CA ASP A 71 30.19 -40.33 -5.23
C ASP A 71 31.17 -40.39 -4.05
N LEU A 72 31.00 -39.51 -3.06
CA LEU A 72 31.76 -39.53 -1.81
C LEU A 72 31.58 -40.86 -1.06
N ARG A 73 30.33 -41.33 -0.90
CA ARG A 73 30.04 -42.65 -0.30
C ARG A 73 30.71 -43.78 -1.09
N SER A 74 30.67 -43.71 -2.42
CA SER A 74 31.31 -44.68 -3.30
C SER A 74 32.83 -44.67 -3.14
N GLY A 75 33.44 -43.49 -3.06
CA GLY A 75 34.88 -43.30 -2.80
C GLY A 75 35.30 -43.94 -1.48
N HIS A 76 34.55 -43.72 -0.40
CA HIS A 76 34.80 -44.38 0.88
C HIS A 76 34.68 -45.91 0.81
N ASN A 77 33.73 -46.45 0.03
CA ASN A 77 33.61 -47.89 -0.17
C ASN A 77 34.81 -48.47 -0.94
N LEU A 78 35.28 -47.78 -1.98
CA LEU A 78 36.47 -48.19 -2.74
C LEU A 78 37.72 -48.24 -1.86
N VAL A 79 37.95 -47.21 -1.04
CA VAL A 79 39.09 -47.16 -0.10
C VAL A 79 39.02 -48.28 0.94
N LYS A 80 37.83 -48.72 1.34
CA LYS A 80 37.62 -49.81 2.31
C LYS A 80 37.67 -51.21 1.70
N THR A 81 37.90 -51.34 0.38
CA THR A 81 37.93 -52.63 -0.31
C THR A 81 39.04 -53.52 0.24
N LYS A 82 38.72 -54.80 0.49
CA LYS A 82 39.68 -55.81 0.97
C LYS A 82 39.83 -56.94 -0.07
N PRO A 83 40.97 -57.66 -0.09
CA PRO A 83 41.15 -58.81 -0.97
C PRO A 83 40.06 -59.86 -0.71
N SER A 84 39.60 -60.53 -1.77
CA SER A 84 38.60 -61.58 -1.64
C SER A 84 39.25 -62.85 -1.08
N LYS A 85 38.48 -63.67 -0.36
CA LYS A 85 38.92 -65.03 0.02
C LYS A 85 39.26 -65.90 -1.20
N LEU A 86 38.69 -65.59 -2.37
CA LEU A 86 38.93 -66.29 -3.64
C LEU A 86 40.11 -65.74 -4.43
N ASP A 87 40.59 -64.53 -4.10
CA ASP A 87 41.75 -63.89 -4.73
C ASP A 87 42.50 -63.00 -3.71
N PRO A 88 43.31 -63.61 -2.82
CA PRO A 88 44.01 -62.88 -1.76
C PRO A 88 45.17 -62.02 -2.26
N GLY A 89 45.70 -62.33 -3.45
CA GLY A 89 46.86 -61.65 -4.05
C GLY A 89 46.49 -60.46 -4.96
N ARG A 90 45.19 -60.15 -5.09
CA ARG A 90 44.71 -59.06 -5.94
C ARG A 90 45.35 -57.73 -5.58
N ASP A 91 45.93 -57.05 -6.57
CA ASP A 91 46.38 -55.68 -6.39
C ASP A 91 45.18 -54.73 -6.27
N LEU A 92 45.00 -54.17 -5.06
CA LEU A 92 43.95 -53.20 -4.75
C LEU A 92 44.44 -51.76 -4.80
N LYS A 93 45.74 -51.52 -4.99
CA LYS A 93 46.31 -50.17 -5.00
C LYS A 93 45.60 -49.25 -6.02
N PRO A 94 45.32 -49.67 -7.27
CA PRO A 94 44.59 -48.83 -8.22
C PRO A 94 43.14 -48.51 -7.78
N THR A 95 42.51 -49.44 -7.04
CA THR A 95 41.14 -49.26 -6.53
C THR A 95 41.10 -48.25 -5.39
N ILE A 96 42.07 -48.35 -4.47
CA ILE A 96 42.21 -47.44 -3.34
C ILE A 96 42.58 -46.04 -3.83
N GLU A 97 43.53 -45.90 -4.76
CA GLU A 97 43.92 -44.62 -5.35
C GLU A 97 42.75 -43.93 -6.07
N ARG A 98 41.97 -44.68 -6.86
CA ARG A 98 40.72 -44.17 -7.47
C ARG A 98 39.72 -43.72 -6.41
N GLY A 99 39.56 -44.48 -5.33
CA GLY A 99 38.69 -44.12 -4.21
C GLY A 99 39.11 -42.82 -3.53
N GLN A 100 40.41 -42.63 -3.28
CA GLN A 100 40.96 -41.40 -2.70
C GLN A 100 40.74 -40.19 -3.60
N GLN A 101 40.96 -40.32 -4.91
CA GLN A 101 40.70 -39.25 -5.86
C GLN A 101 39.21 -38.87 -5.89
N LEU A 102 38.32 -39.86 -5.87
CA LEU A 102 36.88 -39.64 -5.87
C LEU A 102 36.40 -38.90 -4.62
N ILE A 103 36.97 -39.23 -3.44
CA ILE A 103 36.69 -38.51 -2.18
C ILE A 103 37.06 -37.03 -2.33
N VAL A 104 38.30 -36.73 -2.73
CA VAL A 104 38.79 -35.33 -2.86
C VAL A 104 37.97 -34.54 -3.87
N GLN A 105 37.62 -35.13 -5.01
CA GLN A 105 36.79 -34.49 -6.02
C GLN A 105 35.37 -34.22 -5.52
N SER A 106 34.78 -35.19 -4.81
CA SER A 106 33.41 -35.09 -4.29
C SER A 106 33.31 -34.06 -3.18
N GLU A 107 34.27 -34.02 -2.24
CA GLU A 107 34.33 -33.00 -1.18
C GLU A 107 34.43 -31.59 -1.77
N ALA A 108 35.31 -31.38 -2.77
CA ALA A 108 35.44 -30.10 -3.44
C ALA A 108 34.18 -29.72 -4.25
N ALA A 109 33.52 -30.70 -4.86
CA ALA A 109 32.26 -30.50 -5.57
C ALA A 109 31.13 -30.11 -4.61
N ILE A 110 30.98 -30.81 -3.48
CA ILE A 110 30.02 -30.47 -2.43
C ILE A 110 30.25 -29.04 -1.93
N GLU A 111 31.48 -28.67 -1.55
CA GLU A 111 31.81 -27.31 -1.11
C GLU A 111 31.40 -26.29 -2.19
N ARG A 112 31.79 -26.52 -3.44
CA ARG A 112 31.50 -25.62 -4.57
C ARG A 112 29.99 -25.46 -4.80
N TYR A 113 29.22 -26.55 -4.79
CA TYR A 113 27.78 -26.48 -5.04
C TYR A 113 27.03 -25.88 -3.86
N GLN A 114 27.45 -26.16 -2.63
CA GLN A 114 26.90 -25.51 -1.43
C GLN A 114 27.14 -23.99 -1.44
N VAL A 115 28.33 -23.53 -1.84
CA VAL A 115 28.62 -22.09 -2.00
C VAL A 115 27.65 -21.46 -3.01
N LYS A 116 27.43 -22.09 -4.16
CA LYS A 116 26.49 -21.61 -5.17
C LYS A 116 25.05 -21.60 -4.68
N LEU A 117 24.65 -22.63 -3.94
CA LEU A 117 23.32 -22.73 -3.35
C LEU A 117 23.09 -21.61 -2.32
N VAL A 118 24.07 -21.36 -1.45
CA VAL A 118 24.03 -20.23 -0.50
C VAL A 118 23.91 -18.90 -1.23
N GLN A 119 24.69 -18.66 -2.28
CA GLN A 119 24.61 -17.44 -3.08
C GLN A 119 23.24 -17.26 -3.74
N LEU A 120 22.66 -18.33 -4.29
CA LEU A 120 21.33 -18.31 -4.87
C LEU A 120 20.27 -17.95 -3.82
N LEU A 121 20.29 -18.62 -2.66
CA LEU A 121 19.35 -18.36 -1.56
C LEU A 121 19.52 -16.95 -0.98
N GLN A 122 20.74 -16.43 -0.88
CA GLN A 122 20.99 -15.06 -0.46
C GLN A 122 20.37 -14.06 -1.44
N GLY A 123 20.53 -14.28 -2.74
CA GLY A 123 19.90 -13.46 -3.77
C GLY A 123 18.38 -13.47 -3.67
N VAL A 124 17.77 -14.65 -3.49
CA VAL A 124 16.32 -14.79 -3.30
C VAL A 124 15.85 -14.13 -2.00
N ASN A 125 16.61 -14.25 -0.91
CA ASN A 125 16.27 -13.60 0.35
C ASN A 125 16.32 -12.06 0.24
N SER A 126 17.32 -11.52 -0.45
CA SER A 126 17.37 -10.07 -0.75
C SER A 126 16.19 -9.62 -1.60
N GLN A 127 15.77 -10.41 -2.59
CA GLN A 127 14.58 -10.12 -3.40
C GLN A 127 13.30 -10.13 -2.55
N LYS A 128 13.14 -11.14 -1.70
CA LYS A 128 12.03 -11.22 -0.73
C LYS A 128 12.00 -9.97 0.14
N SER A 129 13.12 -9.61 0.78
CA SER A 129 13.17 -8.42 1.65
C SER A 129 12.85 -7.14 0.88
N HIS A 130 13.32 -7.01 -0.36
CA HIS A 130 13.01 -5.86 -1.20
C HIS A 130 11.52 -5.77 -1.54
N GLN A 131 10.91 -6.89 -1.95
CA GLN A 131 9.47 -6.95 -2.23
C GLN A 131 8.65 -6.62 -0.97
N GLN A 132 9.01 -7.17 0.19
CA GLN A 132 8.33 -6.87 1.45
C GLN A 132 8.41 -5.37 1.82
N MET A 133 9.53 -4.70 1.53
CA MET A 133 9.63 -3.25 1.75
C MET A 133 8.71 -2.46 0.81
N ILE A 134 8.59 -2.88 -0.46
CA ILE A 134 7.67 -2.26 -1.42
C ILE A 134 6.22 -2.45 -0.95
N ASP A 135 5.84 -3.69 -0.62
CA ASP A 135 4.49 -4.03 -0.16
C ASP A 135 4.12 -3.28 1.13
N LEU A 136 5.08 -3.08 2.04
CA LEU A 136 4.85 -2.31 3.27
C LEU A 136 4.67 -0.81 3.01
N ALA A 137 5.34 -0.26 2.00
CA ALA A 137 5.31 1.16 1.67
C ALA A 137 4.24 1.53 0.64
N GLN A 138 3.49 0.57 0.10
CA GLN A 138 2.49 0.81 -0.95
C GLN A 138 1.40 1.79 -0.52
N TYR A 139 1.16 1.90 0.79
CA TYR A 139 0.16 2.78 1.38
C TYR A 139 0.69 4.15 1.84
N ASP A 140 1.99 4.41 1.64
CA ASP A 140 2.62 5.64 2.11
C ASP A 140 2.48 6.76 1.09
N TYR A 141 2.09 7.94 1.56
CA TYR A 141 2.07 9.13 0.73
C TYR A 141 2.23 10.41 1.56
N THR A 142 2.52 11.48 0.84
CA THR A 142 2.56 12.84 1.39
C THR A 142 1.37 13.59 0.82
N LEU A 143 0.55 14.18 1.69
CA LEU A 143 -0.56 15.02 1.28
C LEU A 143 -0.04 16.26 0.57
N GLU A 144 -0.61 16.51 -0.61
CA GLU A 144 -0.49 17.79 -1.27
C GLU A 144 -1.20 18.87 -0.46
N THR A 145 -0.69 20.08 -0.56
CA THR A 145 -1.22 21.24 0.17
C THR A 145 -1.38 22.39 -0.81
N ALA A 146 -2.58 22.97 -0.88
CA ALA A 146 -2.91 24.08 -1.76
C ALA A 146 -4.00 24.96 -1.15
N GLY A 147 -4.26 26.11 -1.78
CA GLY A 147 -5.42 26.94 -1.43
C GLY A 147 -6.72 26.34 -1.97
N PHE A 148 -7.86 26.62 -1.35
CA PHE A 148 -9.15 26.00 -1.71
C PHE A 148 -9.51 26.19 -3.19
N ASN A 149 -9.42 27.43 -3.68
CA ASN A 149 -9.79 27.77 -5.05
C ASN A 149 -8.83 27.19 -6.10
N GLU A 150 -7.57 26.94 -5.72
CA GLU A 150 -6.56 26.31 -6.58
C GLU A 150 -6.76 24.79 -6.65
N ALA A 151 -7.04 24.17 -5.51
CA ALA A 151 -7.18 22.73 -5.38
C ALA A 151 -8.47 22.18 -5.99
N LEU A 152 -9.59 22.88 -5.76
CA LEU A 152 -10.94 22.38 -6.04
C LEU A 152 -11.13 21.91 -7.49
N PRO A 153 -10.73 22.66 -8.54
CA PRO A 153 -10.93 22.21 -9.92
C PRO A 153 -10.18 20.92 -10.25
N GLY A 154 -8.95 20.75 -9.72
CA GLY A 154 -8.14 19.55 -9.95
C GLY A 154 -8.78 18.31 -9.31
N LEU A 155 -9.24 18.44 -8.05
CA LEU A 155 -9.91 17.35 -7.35
C LEU A 155 -11.24 16.99 -7.99
N CYS A 156 -12.07 17.99 -8.33
CA CYS A 156 -13.34 17.76 -9.02
C CYS A 156 -13.12 17.02 -10.34
N ARG A 157 -12.14 17.43 -11.16
CA ARG A 157 -11.83 16.76 -12.42
C ARG A 157 -11.43 15.30 -12.23
N SER A 158 -10.47 15.04 -11.34
CA SER A 158 -10.01 13.66 -11.07
C SER A 158 -11.16 12.77 -10.59
N LEU A 159 -12.02 13.28 -9.72
CA LEU A 159 -13.18 12.55 -9.24
C LEU A 159 -14.17 12.24 -10.36
N LEU A 160 -14.52 13.24 -11.18
CA LEU A 160 -15.49 13.08 -12.26
C LEU A 160 -14.99 12.13 -13.35
N GLU A 161 -13.73 12.25 -13.76
CA GLU A 161 -13.09 11.32 -14.70
C GLU A 161 -13.19 9.88 -14.18
N ALA A 162 -12.85 9.66 -12.90
CA ALA A 162 -12.95 8.34 -12.27
C ALA A 162 -14.39 7.81 -12.13
N CYS A 163 -15.40 8.69 -12.15
CA CYS A 163 -16.81 8.31 -12.17
C CYS A 163 -17.27 7.92 -13.58
N TRP A 164 -16.92 8.74 -14.58
CA TRP A 164 -17.27 8.46 -15.98
C TRP A 164 -16.62 7.17 -16.48
N GLU A 165 -15.36 6.90 -16.13
CA GLU A 165 -14.68 5.64 -16.45
C GLU A 165 -15.38 4.42 -15.86
N ARG A 166 -16.11 4.59 -14.74
CA ARG A 166 -16.91 3.54 -14.08
C ARG A 166 -18.36 3.50 -14.57
N GLY A 167 -18.72 4.31 -15.56
CA GLY A 167 -20.05 4.32 -16.17
C GLY A 167 -21.13 5.04 -15.35
N TYR A 168 -20.76 5.90 -14.40
CA TYR A 168 -21.75 6.75 -13.73
C TYR A 168 -22.30 7.80 -14.69
N GLU A 169 -23.60 7.73 -14.93
CA GLU A 169 -24.33 8.64 -15.82
C GLU A 169 -24.89 9.84 -15.06
N THR A 170 -25.27 9.64 -13.80
CA THR A 170 -25.85 10.68 -12.96
C THR A 170 -25.08 10.82 -11.64
N LEU A 171 -24.66 12.05 -11.35
CA LEU A 171 -23.89 12.43 -10.17
C LEU A 171 -24.64 13.51 -9.40
N PHE A 172 -25.25 13.11 -8.28
CA PHE A 172 -26.06 14.02 -7.47
C PHE A 172 -25.19 14.96 -6.65
N PHE A 173 -25.35 16.26 -6.87
CA PHE A 173 -24.84 17.30 -6.00
C PHE A 173 -25.95 17.80 -5.08
N ASP A 174 -25.83 17.54 -3.79
CA ASP A 174 -26.77 18.04 -2.77
C ASP A 174 -26.17 19.17 -1.93
N GLY A 175 -24.85 19.18 -1.70
CA GLY A 175 -24.19 20.26 -1.00
C GLY A 175 -22.75 19.98 -0.60
N VAL A 176 -22.15 20.96 0.07
CA VAL A 176 -20.84 20.86 0.72
C VAL A 176 -21.08 20.87 2.23
N PHE A 177 -20.36 20.02 2.95
CA PHE A 177 -20.50 19.85 4.39
C PHE A 177 -19.21 20.25 5.11
N ILE A 178 -19.34 20.78 6.31
CA ILE A 178 -18.24 21.08 7.22
C ILE A 178 -18.38 20.13 8.41
N GLN A 179 -17.33 19.36 8.68
CA GLN A 179 -17.21 18.52 9.86
C GLN A 179 -16.19 19.15 10.82
N ASN A 180 -16.62 19.48 12.02
CA ASN A 180 -15.77 20.03 13.07
C ASN A 180 -16.16 19.45 14.45
N GLY A 181 -15.62 20.01 15.55
CA GLY A 181 -15.94 19.58 16.90
C GLY A 181 -17.42 19.75 17.33
N GLU A 182 -18.20 20.56 16.60
CA GLU A 182 -19.64 20.75 16.83
C GLU A 182 -20.50 19.75 16.04
N GLY A 183 -19.88 18.97 15.16
CA GLY A 183 -20.50 17.97 14.31
C GLY A 183 -20.46 18.32 12.83
N THR A 184 -21.37 17.72 12.06
CA THR A 184 -21.51 17.98 10.61
C THR A 184 -22.65 18.96 10.34
N GLN A 185 -22.34 20.00 9.55
CA GLN A 185 -23.27 21.02 9.09
C GLN A 185 -23.07 21.34 7.60
N ARG A 186 -24.07 21.93 6.94
CA ARG A 186 -23.92 22.41 5.55
C ARG A 186 -23.07 23.67 5.52
N ALA A 187 -22.20 23.78 4.52
CA ALA A 187 -21.43 24.98 4.24
C ALA A 187 -22.33 26.14 3.78
N GLU A 188 -21.82 27.36 3.92
CA GLU A 188 -22.51 28.55 3.43
C GLU A 188 -22.65 28.56 1.90
N ALA A 189 -23.60 29.36 1.41
CA ALA A 189 -23.96 29.42 0.00
C ALA A 189 -22.76 29.74 -0.92
N GLY A 190 -21.81 30.56 -0.46
CA GLY A 190 -20.62 30.91 -1.25
C GLY A 190 -19.76 29.69 -1.59
N ILE A 191 -19.42 28.87 -0.60
CA ILE A 191 -18.63 27.63 -0.78
C ILE A 191 -19.42 26.61 -1.59
N ARG A 192 -20.71 26.44 -1.27
CA ARG A 192 -21.58 25.50 -2.00
C ARG A 192 -21.70 25.86 -3.48
N ASN A 193 -21.96 27.13 -3.80
CA ASN A 193 -22.14 27.57 -5.18
C ASN A 193 -20.82 27.46 -5.95
N LEU A 194 -19.68 27.83 -5.35
CA LEU A 194 -18.38 27.67 -5.97
C LEU A 194 -18.08 26.20 -6.33
N ALA A 195 -18.38 25.26 -5.42
CA ALA A 195 -18.23 23.83 -5.69
C ALA A 195 -19.15 23.34 -6.82
N TYR A 196 -20.42 23.76 -6.80
CA TYR A 196 -21.37 23.41 -7.86
C TYR A 196 -20.94 23.96 -9.23
N ASP A 197 -20.61 25.25 -9.30
CA ASP A 197 -20.22 25.92 -10.53
C ASP A 197 -18.95 25.28 -11.12
N THR A 198 -17.98 24.94 -10.25
CA THR A 198 -16.75 24.23 -10.66
C THR A 198 -17.07 22.85 -11.23
N LEU A 199 -17.95 22.08 -10.57
CA LEU A 199 -18.35 20.75 -11.05
C LEU A 199 -19.06 20.84 -12.41
N VAL A 200 -20.01 21.76 -12.57
CA VAL A 200 -20.76 21.94 -13.81
C VAL A 200 -19.85 22.42 -14.95
N GLU A 201 -18.90 23.32 -14.67
CA GLU A 201 -17.92 23.77 -15.66
C GLU A 201 -17.06 22.62 -16.18
N ILE A 202 -16.61 21.72 -15.29
CA ILE A 202 -15.80 20.55 -15.67
C ILE A 202 -16.66 19.48 -16.37
N ASP A 203 -17.88 19.26 -15.89
CA ASP A 203 -18.83 18.30 -16.45
C ASP A 203 -19.17 18.62 -17.91
N GLY A 204 -19.33 19.91 -18.22
CA GLY A 204 -19.40 20.41 -19.59
C GLY A 204 -20.47 19.70 -20.42
N SER A 205 -20.06 18.95 -21.44
CA SER A 205 -20.96 18.22 -22.34
C SER A 205 -21.38 16.84 -21.86
N ASN A 206 -20.88 16.37 -20.71
CA ASN A 206 -21.30 15.09 -20.15
C ASN A 206 -22.69 15.18 -19.52
N PHE A 207 -23.06 16.37 -19.01
CA PHE A 207 -24.35 16.63 -18.36
C PHE A 207 -24.71 15.62 -17.27
N SER A 208 -23.70 15.12 -16.54
CA SER A 208 -23.86 14.11 -15.51
C SER A 208 -24.17 14.72 -14.14
N ILE A 209 -23.80 15.98 -13.90
CA ILE A 209 -24.06 16.66 -12.61
C ILE A 209 -25.53 17.09 -12.54
N THR A 210 -26.22 16.69 -11.49
CA THR A 210 -27.61 17.10 -11.28
C THR A 210 -27.93 17.32 -9.81
N VAL A 211 -28.92 18.20 -9.54
CA VAL A 211 -29.36 18.52 -8.18
C VAL A 211 -30.66 17.76 -7.89
N PRO A 212 -30.67 16.80 -6.95
CA PRO A 212 -31.89 16.06 -6.62
C PRO A 212 -32.89 16.96 -5.87
N ILE A 213 -34.17 16.84 -6.21
CA ILE A 213 -35.23 17.64 -5.56
C ILE A 213 -35.75 16.90 -4.33
N ASN A 214 -35.76 17.57 -3.18
CA ASN A 214 -36.20 17.01 -1.89
C ASN A 214 -35.49 15.71 -1.53
N PHE A 215 -34.17 15.68 -1.74
CA PHE A 215 -33.31 14.54 -1.45
C PHE A 215 -33.30 14.18 0.04
N LYS A 216 -33.79 12.99 0.38
CA LYS A 216 -33.95 12.52 1.77
C LYS A 216 -33.59 11.06 1.90
N LEU A 217 -32.93 10.71 3.00
CA LEU A 217 -32.70 9.33 3.41
C LEU A 217 -34.02 8.69 3.87
N LYS A 218 -34.27 7.44 3.47
CA LYS A 218 -35.42 6.66 3.93
C LYS A 218 -35.16 6.07 5.33
N PRO A 219 -36.08 6.21 6.30
CA PRO A 219 -36.07 5.35 7.47
C PRO A 219 -36.47 3.93 7.05
N GLU A 220 -35.77 2.92 7.57
CA GLU A 220 -36.08 1.48 7.43
C GLU A 220 -35.95 0.84 6.03
N THR A 221 -34.76 0.86 5.43
CA THR A 221 -34.45 -0.06 4.32
C THR A 221 -33.19 -0.86 4.62
N ARG A 222 -33.38 -2.07 5.16
CA ARG A 222 -32.31 -3.08 5.17
C ARG A 222 -32.22 -3.64 3.76
N GLY A 223 -31.32 -3.10 2.92
CA GLY A 223 -30.66 -3.76 1.79
C GLY A 223 -31.45 -4.79 0.97
N LYS A 224 -32.75 -4.57 0.75
CA LYS A 224 -33.57 -5.40 -0.13
C LYS A 224 -34.03 -4.55 -1.29
N ASP A 225 -33.14 -4.47 -2.27
CA ASP A 225 -33.42 -4.09 -3.67
C ASP A 225 -33.97 -2.69 -3.93
N GLY A 226 -33.81 -1.72 -3.02
CA GLY A 226 -34.32 -0.36 -3.18
C GLY A 226 -33.30 0.73 -2.90
N ASP A 227 -33.42 1.85 -3.63
CA ASP A 227 -32.68 3.09 -3.35
C ASP A 227 -32.97 3.57 -1.92
N ASP A 228 -31.93 3.71 -1.08
CA ASP A 228 -32.07 4.16 0.32
C ASP A 228 -32.40 5.67 0.41
N PHE A 229 -32.47 6.37 -0.72
CA PHE A 229 -32.83 7.78 -0.83
C PHE A 229 -34.16 7.98 -1.59
N THR A 230 -34.85 9.08 -1.28
CA THR A 230 -36.03 9.60 -2.00
C THR A 230 -35.75 10.97 -2.57
N TYR A 231 -36.30 11.24 -3.74
CA TYR A 231 -36.24 12.53 -4.44
C TYR A 231 -37.37 12.59 -5.47
N GLU A 232 -37.91 13.78 -5.74
CA GLU A 232 -39.15 13.93 -6.52
C GLU A 232 -39.00 13.53 -8.00
N ASN A 233 -37.80 13.70 -8.54
CA ASN A 233 -37.47 13.43 -9.94
C ASN A 233 -36.88 12.02 -10.17
N ALA A 234 -37.15 11.06 -9.27
CA ALA A 234 -36.58 9.71 -9.33
C ALA A 234 -36.84 8.95 -10.65
N ALA A 235 -38.03 9.10 -11.23
CA ALA A 235 -38.40 8.43 -12.47
C ALA A 235 -37.52 8.82 -13.68
N ILE A 236 -36.89 10.00 -13.66
CA ILE A 236 -36.02 10.46 -14.76
C ILE A 236 -34.76 9.59 -14.87
N PHE A 237 -34.26 9.12 -13.73
CA PHE A 237 -32.96 8.48 -13.64
C PHE A 237 -33.09 6.98 -13.39
N GLU A 238 -34.26 6.37 -13.47
CA GLU A 238 -34.50 4.99 -12.97
C GLU A 238 -33.49 3.95 -13.51
N GLN A 239 -32.99 4.14 -14.73
CA GLN A 239 -32.03 3.24 -15.37
C GLN A 239 -30.57 3.65 -15.18
N ASP A 240 -30.30 4.85 -14.70
CA ASP A 240 -28.96 5.42 -14.60
C ASP A 240 -28.17 4.75 -13.48
N GLN A 241 -26.87 4.56 -13.72
CA GLN A 241 -25.93 4.31 -12.64
C GLN A 241 -25.63 5.64 -11.93
N LYS A 242 -25.95 5.71 -10.63
CA LYS A 242 -25.97 6.96 -9.86
C LYS A 242 -25.00 6.96 -8.69
N ALA A 243 -24.35 8.11 -8.47
CA ALA A 243 -23.62 8.36 -7.24
C ALA A 243 -24.01 9.69 -6.60
N LEU A 244 -23.90 9.77 -5.27
CA LEU A 244 -23.94 10.99 -4.50
C LEU A 244 -22.54 11.58 -4.41
N LEU A 245 -22.39 12.86 -4.76
CA LEU A 245 -21.18 13.62 -4.49
C LEU A 245 -21.18 14.08 -3.03
N ALA A 246 -20.33 13.44 -2.23
CA ALA A 246 -20.08 13.79 -0.84
C ALA A 246 -18.84 14.68 -0.76
N ILE A 247 -19.06 15.98 -0.51
CA ILE A 247 -18.00 16.98 -0.40
C ILE A 247 -17.92 17.44 1.05
N GLU A 248 -16.83 17.10 1.74
CA GLU A 248 -16.61 17.43 3.14
C GLU A 248 -15.34 18.27 3.34
N LEU A 249 -15.48 19.29 4.17
CA LEU A 249 -14.40 20.07 4.77
C LEU A 249 -14.25 19.60 6.21
N ILE A 250 -13.19 18.84 6.49
CA ILE A 250 -12.94 18.29 7.82
C ILE A 250 -11.94 19.22 8.52
N ALA A 251 -12.43 19.91 9.53
CA ALA A 251 -11.69 20.92 10.28
C ALA A 251 -11.43 20.44 11.71
N PRO A 252 -10.21 19.94 12.02
CA PRO A 252 -9.83 19.61 13.38
C PRO A 252 -9.92 20.85 14.28
N THR A 253 -10.35 20.65 15.52
CA THR A 253 -10.42 21.72 16.52
C THR A 253 -9.04 22.35 16.71
N GLY A 254 -8.96 23.68 16.59
CA GLY A 254 -7.70 24.41 16.78
C GLY A 254 -6.75 24.39 15.57
N SER A 255 -7.20 23.95 14.40
CA SER A 255 -6.36 23.91 13.20
C SER A 255 -6.48 25.14 12.29
N THR A 256 -5.34 25.56 11.75
CA THR A 256 -5.20 26.51 10.61
C THR A 256 -5.45 25.84 9.25
N THR A 257 -5.49 24.52 9.21
CA THR A 257 -5.62 23.74 7.99
C THR A 257 -6.84 22.84 8.06
N VAL A 258 -7.39 22.50 6.91
CA VAL A 258 -8.54 21.60 6.83
C VAL A 258 -8.31 20.58 5.73
N LEU A 259 -9.01 19.46 5.82
CA LEU A 259 -8.98 18.42 4.80
C LEU A 259 -10.19 18.60 3.89
N LEU A 260 -9.96 18.86 2.60
CA LEU A 260 -11.00 18.77 1.59
C LEU A 260 -11.05 17.32 1.11
N SER A 261 -12.17 16.66 1.36
CA SER A 261 -12.43 15.30 0.92
C SER A 261 -13.65 15.29 0.01
N ILE A 262 -13.47 14.81 -1.22
CA ILE A 262 -14.53 14.70 -2.22
C ILE A 262 -14.70 13.22 -2.59
N ARG A 263 -15.90 12.69 -2.46
CA ARG A 263 -16.20 11.28 -2.69
C ARG A 263 -17.42 11.14 -3.59
N ALA A 264 -17.40 10.11 -4.43
CA ALA A 264 -18.58 9.64 -5.15
C ALA A 264 -19.05 8.37 -4.48
N ILE A 265 -20.25 8.41 -3.89
CA ILE A 265 -20.85 7.30 -3.15
C ILE A 265 -21.93 6.68 -4.03
N ASP A 266 -21.77 5.43 -4.40
CA ASP A 266 -22.79 4.70 -5.17
C ASP A 266 -24.12 4.65 -4.40
N LEU A 267 -25.21 5.12 -5.01
CA LEU A 267 -26.49 5.27 -4.28
C LEU A 267 -27.16 3.94 -3.93
N LYS A 268 -26.82 2.86 -4.64
CA LYS A 268 -27.43 1.55 -4.43
C LYS A 268 -26.68 0.75 -3.38
N THR A 269 -25.36 0.82 -3.41
CA THR A 269 -24.47 -0.02 -2.59
C THR A 269 -23.80 0.74 -1.46
N HIS A 270 -23.89 2.07 -1.47
CA HIS A 270 -23.19 2.99 -0.57
C HIS A 270 -21.67 2.91 -0.62
N THR A 271 -21.10 2.13 -1.54
CA THR A 271 -19.66 2.01 -1.67
C THR A 271 -19.09 3.29 -2.26
N ILE A 272 -17.94 3.71 -1.74
CA ILE A 272 -17.18 4.82 -2.29
C ILE A 272 -16.59 4.36 -3.62
N ALA A 273 -17.13 4.87 -4.72
CA ALA A 273 -16.67 4.58 -6.06
C ALA A 273 -15.36 5.32 -6.35
N ALA A 274 -15.29 6.61 -6.00
CA ALA A 274 -14.09 7.43 -6.15
C ALA A 274 -13.91 8.31 -4.92
N HIS A 275 -12.65 8.62 -4.59
CA HIS A 275 -12.30 9.46 -3.45
C HIS A 275 -11.08 10.29 -3.79
N GLU A 276 -11.20 11.61 -3.74
CA GLU A 276 -10.09 12.56 -3.82
C GLU A 276 -9.96 13.34 -2.52
N LEU A 277 -8.73 13.67 -2.16
CA LEU A 277 -8.43 14.29 -0.88
C LEU A 277 -7.20 15.18 -0.98
N ILE A 278 -7.28 16.36 -0.35
CA ILE A 278 -6.16 17.30 -0.28
C ILE A 278 -6.21 18.11 1.02
N LYS A 279 -5.04 18.53 1.50
CA LYS A 279 -4.93 19.48 2.60
C LYS A 279 -5.08 20.90 2.08
N ILE A 280 -5.93 21.70 2.72
CA ILE A 280 -6.16 23.09 2.38
C ILE A 280 -5.58 24.01 3.46
N ASN A 281 -4.79 25.00 3.04
CA ASN A 281 -4.02 25.87 3.93
C ASN A 281 -4.62 27.27 4.17
N ASP A 282 -5.66 27.65 3.43
CA ASP A 282 -6.31 28.98 3.51
C ASP A 282 -7.79 28.90 3.89
N LEU A 283 -8.37 27.70 3.95
CA LEU A 283 -9.80 27.53 4.15
C LEU A 283 -10.22 27.75 5.61
N ALA A 284 -9.33 27.62 6.59
CA ALA A 284 -9.61 28.10 7.96
C ALA A 284 -9.90 29.60 7.97
N THR A 285 -9.21 30.39 7.14
CA THR A 285 -9.46 31.82 6.96
C THR A 285 -10.79 32.05 6.23
N ILE A 286 -11.08 31.28 5.18
CA ILE A 286 -12.35 31.36 4.42
C ILE A 286 -13.55 31.02 5.32
N LEU A 287 -13.39 30.03 6.21
CA LEU A 287 -14.40 29.63 7.21
C LEU A 287 -14.44 30.56 8.43
N ASN A 288 -13.65 31.63 8.43
CA ASN A 288 -13.58 32.63 9.50
C ASN A 288 -13.35 32.01 10.90
N LEU A 289 -12.47 31.02 11.01
CA LEU A 289 -12.10 30.41 12.29
C LEU A 289 -11.25 31.42 13.10
N GLN A 290 -11.81 31.97 14.19
CA GLN A 290 -11.24 33.10 14.94
C GLN A 290 -10.47 32.71 16.22
N ALA A 291 -9.85 31.54 16.28
CA ALA A 291 -9.11 31.14 17.47
C ALA A 291 -7.68 31.73 17.49
N GLU A 292 -7.21 32.18 18.65
CA GLU A 292 -5.80 32.49 18.86
C GLU A 292 -5.02 31.18 19.10
N GLY A 293 -3.78 31.09 18.61
CA GLY A 293 -2.93 29.91 18.81
C GLY A 293 -3.31 28.69 17.96
N LEU A 294 -3.93 28.91 16.79
CA LEU A 294 -4.17 27.84 15.81
C LEU A 294 -2.85 27.26 15.32
N GLU A 295 -2.80 25.94 15.19
CA GLU A 295 -1.64 25.21 14.68
C GLU A 295 -1.96 24.49 13.37
N ASP A 296 -0.95 23.98 12.68
CA ASP A 296 -1.19 23.01 11.61
C ASP A 296 -1.67 21.71 12.26
N GLY A 297 -2.89 21.31 11.94
CA GLY A 297 -3.58 20.21 12.62
C GLY A 297 -3.90 19.04 11.70
N ILE A 298 -3.53 19.14 10.42
CA ILE A 298 -3.65 18.04 9.46
C ILE A 298 -2.26 17.49 9.18
N ALA A 299 -2.05 16.22 9.49
CA ALA A 299 -0.79 15.55 9.22
C ALA A 299 -0.45 15.62 7.73
N LYS A 300 0.82 15.83 7.42
CA LYS A 300 1.31 15.92 6.03
C LYS A 300 1.70 14.56 5.48
N HIS A 301 2.17 13.66 6.33
CA HIS A 301 2.62 12.34 5.93
C HIS A 301 1.68 11.29 6.48
N VAL A 302 1.24 10.41 5.58
CA VAL A 302 0.41 9.26 5.90
C VAL A 302 1.25 8.02 5.65
N GLN A 303 1.35 7.20 6.69
CA GLN A 303 2.00 5.91 6.62
C GLN A 303 1.02 4.87 7.13
N PHE A 304 0.81 3.81 6.35
CA PHE A 304 -0.04 2.72 6.79
C PHE A 304 0.67 1.38 6.57
N ARG A 305 0.74 0.58 7.64
CA ARG A 305 1.51 -0.66 7.68
C ARG A 305 0.55 -1.82 7.90
N ASP A 306 0.41 -2.68 6.90
CA ASP A 306 -0.26 -3.98 6.97
C ASP A 306 0.77 -5.11 6.84
N PRO A 307 1.50 -5.45 7.92
CA PRO A 307 2.59 -6.41 7.87
C PRO A 307 2.13 -7.83 7.53
N SER A 308 0.85 -8.13 7.75
CA SER A 308 0.25 -9.44 7.48
C SER A 308 -0.40 -9.52 6.10
N GLN A 309 -0.40 -8.43 5.32
CA GLN A 309 -1.10 -8.32 4.02
C GLN A 309 -2.58 -8.72 4.11
N THR A 310 -3.19 -8.39 5.25
CA THR A 310 -4.58 -8.74 5.56
C THR A 310 -5.57 -8.08 4.60
N ILE A 311 -5.25 -6.87 4.13
CA ILE A 311 -6.08 -6.11 3.21
C ILE A 311 -6.23 -6.82 1.87
N ASP A 312 -5.13 -7.31 1.31
CA ASP A 312 -5.14 -8.03 0.04
C ASP A 312 -5.92 -9.35 0.17
N VAL A 313 -5.78 -10.03 1.31
CA VAL A 313 -6.56 -11.22 1.63
C VAL A 313 -8.05 -10.90 1.65
N PHE A 314 -8.47 -9.81 2.32
CA PHE A 314 -9.87 -9.41 2.38
C PHE A 314 -10.43 -8.97 1.03
N ALA A 315 -9.65 -8.24 0.24
CA ALA A 315 -10.05 -7.79 -1.09
C ALA A 315 -10.24 -8.97 -2.06
N ALA A 316 -9.50 -10.07 -1.88
CA ALA A 316 -9.58 -11.26 -2.73
C ALA A 316 -10.69 -12.25 -2.33
N LEU A 317 -11.42 -12.03 -1.24
CA LEU A 317 -12.50 -12.92 -0.82
C LEU A 317 -13.68 -12.92 -1.81
N ASN A 318 -14.38 -14.05 -1.91
CA ASN A 318 -15.57 -14.20 -2.74
C ASN A 318 -16.71 -14.89 -1.94
N PRO A 319 -17.77 -14.17 -1.55
CA PRO A 319 -17.96 -12.72 -1.75
C PRO A 319 -17.01 -11.88 -0.88
N PRO A 320 -16.61 -10.67 -1.32
CA PRO A 320 -15.75 -9.80 -0.54
C PRO A 320 -16.50 -9.20 0.66
N TYR A 321 -15.76 -8.88 1.72
CA TYR A 321 -16.28 -8.02 2.78
C TYR A 321 -16.54 -6.61 2.26
N ILE A 322 -17.56 -5.98 2.81
CA ILE A 322 -17.93 -4.58 2.58
C ILE A 322 -17.81 -3.90 3.94
N PHE A 323 -16.78 -3.07 4.06
CA PHE A 323 -16.39 -2.44 5.31
C PHE A 323 -17.05 -1.07 5.48
N GLU A 324 -17.43 -0.73 6.70
CA GLU A 324 -17.65 0.65 7.13
C GLU A 324 -16.64 1.04 8.20
N LEU A 325 -16.31 2.33 8.29
CA LEU A 325 -15.55 2.83 9.43
C LEU A 325 -16.48 2.99 10.64
N SER A 326 -16.04 2.45 11.78
CA SER A 326 -16.69 2.64 13.07
C SER A 326 -16.55 4.10 13.53
N ASP A 327 -17.61 4.63 14.12
CA ASP A 327 -17.70 6.00 14.63
C ASP A 327 -17.14 6.17 16.07
N LYS A 328 -16.71 5.08 16.71
CA LYS A 328 -16.52 5.03 18.17
C LYS A 328 -15.22 5.63 18.73
N ALA A 329 -14.21 5.96 17.93
CA ALA A 329 -12.91 6.40 18.48
C ALA A 329 -12.01 7.21 17.54
N THR A 330 -12.46 7.53 16.33
CA THR A 330 -11.59 8.06 15.28
C THR A 330 -11.82 9.55 15.07
N THR A 331 -10.75 10.34 14.97
CA THR A 331 -10.86 11.74 14.52
C THR A 331 -11.38 11.77 13.09
N GLY A 332 -12.13 12.81 12.71
CA GLY A 332 -12.62 12.94 11.32
C GLY A 332 -11.50 12.88 10.29
N GLU A 333 -10.35 13.46 10.62
CA GLU A 333 -9.13 13.41 9.81
C GLU A 333 -8.63 11.97 9.62
N ALA A 334 -8.37 11.24 10.70
CA ALA A 334 -7.83 9.88 10.60
C ALA A 334 -8.78 8.96 9.84
N ALA A 335 -10.10 9.12 10.03
CA ALA A 335 -11.12 8.38 9.31
C ALA A 335 -11.10 8.69 7.79
N ALA A 336 -10.96 9.96 7.41
CA ALA A 336 -10.90 10.34 6.00
C ALA A 336 -9.61 9.87 5.32
N LEU A 337 -8.47 9.98 6.00
CA LEU A 337 -7.16 9.58 5.46
C LEU A 337 -7.08 8.07 5.26
N ILE A 338 -7.46 7.26 6.25
CA ILE A 338 -7.45 5.80 6.08
C ILE A 338 -8.46 5.36 5.01
N THR A 339 -9.63 5.99 4.93
CA THR A 339 -10.62 5.68 3.89
C THR A 339 -10.04 5.97 2.51
N TYR A 340 -9.41 7.13 2.34
CA TYR A 340 -8.75 7.49 1.09
C TYR A 340 -7.64 6.50 0.72
N THR A 341 -6.74 6.19 1.67
CA THR A 341 -5.66 5.21 1.50
C THR A 341 -6.22 3.88 0.98
N LEU A 342 -7.23 3.34 1.67
CA LEU A 342 -7.78 2.03 1.33
C LEU A 342 -8.56 2.05 0.01
N VAL A 343 -9.35 3.10 -0.27
CA VAL A 343 -10.10 3.21 -1.53
C VAL A 343 -9.18 3.39 -2.74
N LYS A 344 -8.08 4.15 -2.60
CA LYS A 344 -7.17 4.43 -3.72
C LYS A 344 -6.14 3.34 -3.98
N GLN A 345 -5.64 2.70 -2.92
CA GLN A 345 -4.47 1.85 -3.00
C GLN A 345 -4.77 0.38 -2.68
N SER A 346 -6.02 0.02 -2.41
CA SER A 346 -6.43 -1.37 -2.18
C SER A 346 -7.65 -1.78 -3.00
N GLY A 347 -7.97 -3.07 -3.00
CA GLY A 347 -9.21 -3.60 -3.57
C GLY A 347 -10.39 -3.69 -2.60
N LEU A 348 -10.29 -3.09 -1.40
CA LEU A 348 -11.36 -3.14 -0.41
C LEU A 348 -12.58 -2.34 -0.84
N LYS A 349 -13.76 -2.90 -0.54
CA LYS A 349 -15.03 -2.18 -0.67
C LYS A 349 -15.33 -1.48 0.64
N ILE A 350 -15.37 -0.15 0.59
CA ILE A 350 -15.68 0.68 1.75
C ILE A 350 -16.97 1.45 1.47
N VAL A 351 -17.90 1.42 2.42
CA VAL A 351 -19.12 2.25 2.40
C VAL A 351 -18.97 3.46 3.29
N ASP A 352 -19.59 4.57 2.90
CA ASP A 352 -19.55 5.82 3.67
C ASP A 352 -20.80 6.02 4.55
N SER A 353 -21.14 4.98 5.32
CA SER A 353 -22.29 4.98 6.23
C SER A 353 -22.24 6.16 7.20
N ALA A 354 -21.04 6.50 7.69
CA ALA A 354 -20.84 7.54 8.69
C ALA A 354 -21.20 8.93 8.14
N PHE A 355 -20.77 9.28 6.92
CA PHE A 355 -21.20 10.52 6.28
C PHE A 355 -22.71 10.54 6.06
N ILE A 356 -23.28 9.48 5.46
CA ILE A 356 -24.72 9.42 5.16
C ILE A 356 -25.55 9.66 6.42
N LYS A 357 -25.20 8.97 7.51
CA LYS A 357 -25.83 9.11 8.83
C LYS A 357 -25.73 10.54 9.36
N ARG A 358 -24.55 11.15 9.38
CA ARG A 358 -24.35 12.51 9.93
C ARG A 358 -25.05 13.60 9.11
N SER A 359 -25.05 13.45 7.79
CA SER A 359 -25.53 14.47 6.85
C SER A 359 -27.04 14.40 6.59
N TYR A 360 -27.60 13.20 6.53
CA TYR A 360 -29.01 12.98 6.15
C TYR A 360 -29.86 12.33 7.24
N GLY A 361 -29.24 11.74 8.27
CA GLY A 361 -29.95 10.98 9.29
C GLY A 361 -30.63 11.80 10.38
N LYS A 362 -30.19 13.04 10.66
CA LYS A 362 -30.77 13.89 11.73
C LYS A 362 -32.27 14.16 11.59
N VAL A 363 -32.81 14.03 10.37
CA VAL A 363 -34.23 14.28 10.06
C VAL A 363 -35.08 13.01 10.26
N LEU A 364 -34.45 11.87 10.56
CA LEU A 364 -35.14 10.60 10.79
C LEU A 364 -35.65 10.54 12.24
N GLU A 365 -36.97 10.40 12.39
CA GLU A 365 -37.61 10.18 13.70
C GLU A 365 -37.17 8.86 14.35
N GLN A 366 -36.66 7.91 13.56
CA GLN A 366 -36.17 6.59 13.98
C GLN A 366 -34.75 6.33 13.46
N PHE A 367 -33.82 7.24 13.74
CA PHE A 367 -32.44 7.16 13.26
C PHE A 367 -31.73 5.84 13.64
N ASP A 368 -32.00 5.30 14.83
CA ASP A 368 -31.41 4.04 15.32
C ASP A 368 -31.79 2.80 14.47
N ALA A 369 -32.83 2.91 13.63
CA ALA A 369 -33.28 1.82 12.76
C ALA A 369 -32.57 1.78 11.40
N TRP A 370 -31.79 2.80 11.03
CA TRP A 370 -31.07 2.80 9.76
C TRP A 370 -29.84 1.88 9.82
N VAL A 371 -29.82 0.88 8.94
CA VAL A 371 -28.73 -0.07 8.80
C VAL A 371 -28.13 0.09 7.41
N GLY A 372 -26.83 0.39 7.34
CA GLY A 372 -26.12 0.55 6.07
C GLY A 372 -25.89 -0.78 5.33
N GLN A 373 -25.14 -0.71 4.23
CA GLN A 373 -24.85 -1.86 3.35
C GLN A 373 -23.60 -2.66 3.78
N ALA A 374 -22.92 -2.23 4.86
CA ALA A 374 -21.73 -2.90 5.37
C ALA A 374 -22.06 -4.25 6.03
N ASN A 375 -21.14 -5.21 5.87
CA ASN A 375 -21.18 -6.49 6.57
C ASN A 375 -19.97 -6.70 7.51
N ALA A 376 -19.05 -5.74 7.53
CA ALA A 376 -17.91 -5.69 8.42
C ALA A 376 -17.60 -4.22 8.77
N SER A 377 -16.84 -4.02 9.83
CA SER A 377 -16.38 -2.71 10.29
C SER A 377 -14.86 -2.66 10.41
N LEU A 378 -14.33 -1.46 10.17
CA LEU A 378 -12.97 -1.06 10.47
C LEU A 378 -13.01 -0.09 11.65
N THR A 379 -12.31 -0.42 12.73
CA THR A 379 -12.13 0.47 13.87
C THR A 379 -10.74 1.05 13.84
N VAL A 380 -10.63 2.36 13.99
CA VAL A 380 -9.36 3.08 14.04
C VAL A 380 -9.25 3.74 15.41
N GLU A 381 -8.40 3.16 16.25
CA GLU A 381 -8.27 3.53 17.66
C GLU A 381 -6.90 4.17 17.89
N ALA A 382 -6.85 5.27 18.63
CA ALA A 382 -5.58 5.87 19.01
C ALA A 382 -4.74 4.87 19.82
N ALA A 383 -3.46 4.71 19.44
CA ALA A 383 -2.48 3.95 20.18
C ALA A 383 -1.77 4.84 21.22
N ASP A 384 -0.84 4.27 21.99
CA ASP A 384 -0.11 4.99 23.04
C ASP A 384 0.72 6.18 22.49
N ALA A 385 1.17 6.10 21.24
CA ALA A 385 1.93 7.14 20.58
C ALA A 385 1.02 8.13 19.84
N ALA A 386 1.27 9.42 20.01
CA ALA A 386 0.52 10.48 19.32
C ALA A 386 0.63 10.34 17.79
N GLY A 387 -0.51 10.48 17.10
CA GLY A 387 -0.60 10.31 15.66
C GLY A 387 -0.52 8.86 15.18
N VAL A 388 -0.45 7.88 16.09
CA VAL A 388 -0.45 6.45 15.75
C VAL A 388 -1.81 5.86 16.10
N TYR A 389 -2.37 5.11 15.16
CA TYR A 389 -3.67 4.48 15.29
C TYR A 389 -3.60 3.01 14.93
N GLN A 390 -4.18 2.17 15.77
CA GLN A 390 -4.38 0.77 15.48
C GLN A 390 -5.64 0.59 14.62
N VAL A 391 -5.51 -0.14 13.51
CA VAL A 391 -6.61 -0.44 12.59
C VAL A 391 -6.99 -1.90 12.74
N ASN A 392 -8.25 -2.12 13.10
CA ASN A 392 -8.81 -3.42 13.41
C ASN A 392 -10.03 -3.71 12.53
N ALA A 393 -10.17 -4.93 12.02
CA ALA A 393 -11.35 -5.40 11.30
C ALA A 393 -12.21 -6.28 12.19
N GLN A 394 -13.52 -6.17 12.03
CA GLN A 394 -14.51 -7.04 12.66
C GLN A 394 -15.66 -7.31 11.69
N ALA A 395 -16.04 -8.57 11.49
CA ALA A 395 -17.28 -8.89 10.78
C ALA A 395 -18.48 -8.66 11.70
N ASN A 396 -19.61 -8.17 11.16
CA ASN A 396 -20.76 -7.74 11.99
C ASN A 396 -21.35 -8.86 12.87
N ASP A 397 -21.26 -10.11 12.42
CA ASP A 397 -21.77 -11.28 13.15
C ASP A 397 -20.68 -12.02 13.97
N SER A 398 -19.54 -11.36 14.21
CA SER A 398 -18.36 -11.96 14.85
C SER A 398 -17.87 -11.13 16.03
N ASP A 399 -17.65 -11.80 17.16
CA ASP A 399 -16.98 -11.20 18.33
C ASP A 399 -15.44 -11.15 18.16
N ARG A 400 -14.91 -11.72 17.08
CA ARG A 400 -13.48 -11.72 16.78
C ARG A 400 -13.09 -10.45 16.05
N THR A 401 -12.09 -9.78 16.61
CA THR A 401 -11.39 -8.65 16.01
C THR A 401 -10.05 -9.12 15.46
N LEU A 402 -9.70 -8.65 14.27
CA LEU A 402 -8.41 -8.90 13.64
C LEU A 402 -7.64 -7.59 13.48
N SER A 403 -6.42 -7.53 14.03
CA SER A 403 -5.51 -6.42 13.76
C SER A 403 -5.07 -6.46 12.30
N ILE A 404 -5.43 -5.43 11.54
CA ILE A 404 -4.98 -5.27 10.16
C ILE A 404 -3.61 -4.61 10.15
N GLY A 405 -3.43 -3.55 10.93
CA GLY A 405 -2.24 -2.74 10.79
C GLY A 405 -2.26 -1.46 11.60
N THR A 406 -1.30 -0.59 11.32
CA THR A 406 -1.10 0.66 12.03
C THR A 406 -1.05 1.82 11.05
N LEU A 407 -1.87 2.84 11.31
CA LEU A 407 -1.86 4.14 10.63
C LEU A 407 -1.01 5.10 11.46
N THR A 408 -0.03 5.73 10.83
CA THR A 408 0.80 6.78 11.42
C THR A 408 0.60 8.06 10.63
N LEU A 409 0.19 9.11 11.33
CA LEU A 409 -0.03 10.46 10.83
C LEU A 409 1.02 11.37 11.43
N SER A 410 1.85 12.02 10.59
CA SER A 410 2.91 12.91 11.07
C SER A 410 3.01 14.22 10.28
N HIS A 411 3.41 15.28 10.99
CA HIS A 411 3.75 16.57 10.40
C HIS A 411 5.18 16.60 9.84
N SER A 412 6.07 15.76 10.38
CA SER A 412 7.45 15.58 9.94
C SER A 412 7.63 14.31 9.10
N ASN A 413 8.58 14.32 8.17
CA ASN A 413 8.86 13.18 7.30
C ASN A 413 9.34 11.98 8.14
N PRO A 414 8.66 10.81 8.11
CA PRO A 414 9.05 9.64 8.88
C PRO A 414 10.47 9.16 8.57
N ALA A 415 10.96 9.35 7.33
CA ALA A 415 12.31 8.95 6.93
C ALA A 415 13.42 9.74 7.65
N ALA A 416 13.12 10.92 8.18
CA ALA A 416 14.06 11.71 8.98
C ALA A 416 14.24 11.17 10.40
N LEU A 417 13.30 10.35 10.91
CA LEU A 417 13.35 9.79 12.26
C LEU A 417 14.08 8.43 12.33
N ALA A 418 14.23 7.74 11.19
CA ALA A 418 14.94 6.46 11.11
C ALA A 418 16.48 6.62 10.97
N GLY A 419 16.99 7.86 10.84
CA GLY A 419 18.42 8.16 10.70
C GLY A 419 19.17 8.44 12.00
N ASP A 420 18.46 8.54 13.13
CA ASP A 420 19.01 8.91 14.45
C ASP A 420 18.90 7.78 15.51
N GLN A 421 18.73 6.52 15.08
CA GLN A 421 18.81 5.35 15.97
C GLN A 421 19.98 4.42 15.64
#